data_AF-A0A060Q0K3-F1
#
_entry.id   AF-A0A060Q0K3-F1
#
_cell.length_a   1.000
_cell.length_b   1.000
_cell.length_c   1.000
_cell.angle_alpha   90.00
_cell.angle_beta   90.00
_cell.angle_gamma   90.00
#
_symmetry.space_group_name_H-M   'P 1'
#
loop_
_entity.id
_entity.type
_entity.pdbx_description
1 polymer ?
#
loop_
_entity_poly.entity_id
_entity_poly.type
_entity_poly.pdbx_seq_one_letter_code
_entity_poly.pdbx_strand_id
1 'polypeptide(L)'
;MKKLPMPKMSQYLVGYIMNKETIELCYKFIEAFLDDPPQNANERLQRERTLLHSATQLSDDGKFCNKFIEAFLGNPLRNINERLIGGSTVLHSAAQLSDAGMIRLLIEEGASINARDGNGETALHLAAFLEKVENVEALLKGGAEVNAISDNGAVPLHLACLGVGIKTIEVLINAGGNMEAIDKFGCSPLNYAKIYPKVTSHLEKKGVNMRDVPPMYGKANEAVKEIMERRGTKVVSLDEIEEILLSEKTSQKG
;
A
#
# COMPACT_ATOMS: atom_id res chain seq x y z
N MET A 1 34.12 27.93 12.59
CA MET A 1 33.72 26.59 12.09
C MET A 1 32.21 26.49 12.24
N LYS A 2 31.47 26.43 11.12
CA LYS A 2 30.00 26.42 11.12
C LYS A 2 29.50 25.07 11.66
N LYS A 3 28.66 25.10 12.69
CA LYS A 3 27.86 23.96 13.12
C LYS A 3 26.99 23.51 11.94
N LEU A 4 27.19 22.28 11.46
CA LEU A 4 26.20 21.62 10.61
C LEU A 4 24.94 21.36 11.45
N PRO A 5 23.74 21.71 10.97
CA PRO A 5 22.52 21.21 11.59
C PRO A 5 22.41 19.72 11.27
N MET A 6 22.40 18.89 12.32
CA MET A 6 21.96 17.49 12.20
C MET A 6 20.50 17.46 11.73
N PRO A 7 20.15 16.74 10.67
CA PRO A 7 18.75 16.43 10.39
C PRO A 7 18.25 15.45 11.46
N LYS A 8 17.08 15.76 12.03
CA LYS A 8 16.41 14.99 13.08
C LYS A 8 16.21 13.53 12.65
N MET A 9 16.97 12.62 13.26
CA MET A 9 16.97 11.18 13.00
C MET A 9 15.83 10.44 13.75
N SER A 10 14.65 11.06 13.91
CA SER A 10 13.58 10.54 14.78
C SER A 10 12.16 10.55 14.18
N GLN A 11 12.00 10.59 12.85
CA GLN A 11 10.66 10.58 12.20
C GLN A 11 10.53 9.68 10.96
N TYR A 12 11.56 8.93 10.56
CA TYR A 12 11.61 8.26 9.24
C TYR A 12 11.14 6.79 9.21
N LEU A 13 9.97 6.49 9.77
CA LEU A 13 9.25 5.22 9.49
C LEU A 13 7.79 5.50 9.12
N VAL A 14 7.57 6.44 8.19
CA VAL A 14 6.27 6.76 7.61
C VAL A 14 6.31 6.35 6.14
N GLY A 15 5.58 5.29 5.75
CA GLY A 15 5.49 4.84 4.34
C GLY A 15 6.33 3.62 3.94
N TYR A 16 6.62 2.71 4.87
CA TYR A 16 7.53 1.57 4.62
C TYR A 16 6.90 0.51 3.68
N ILE A 17 7.33 0.48 2.41
CA ILE A 17 7.15 -0.69 1.54
C ILE A 17 8.17 -1.74 1.99
N MET A 18 7.71 -2.93 2.40
CA MET A 18 8.62 -4.01 2.83
C MET A 18 9.61 -4.39 1.72
N ASN A 19 10.89 -4.56 2.07
CA ASN A 19 11.89 -5.00 1.11
C ASN A 19 11.68 -6.50 0.74
N LYS A 20 12.23 -6.93 -0.40
CA LYS A 20 12.04 -8.30 -0.94
C LYS A 20 12.49 -9.41 0.02
N GLU A 21 13.58 -9.21 0.75
CA GLU A 21 14.15 -10.19 1.69
C GLU A 21 13.24 -10.39 2.91
N THR A 22 12.60 -9.31 3.37
CA THR A 22 11.59 -9.30 4.45
C THR A 22 10.33 -10.05 4.03
N ILE A 23 9.89 -9.82 2.79
CA ILE A 23 8.77 -10.55 2.17
C ILE A 23 9.07 -12.05 2.09
N GLU A 24 10.25 -12.43 1.59
CA GLU A 24 10.67 -13.85 1.51
C GLU A 24 10.78 -14.51 2.90
N LEU A 25 11.24 -13.78 3.92
CA LEU A 25 11.29 -14.30 5.29
C LEU A 25 9.89 -14.49 5.88
N CYS A 26 8.97 -13.54 5.65
CA CYS A 26 7.56 -13.68 6.02
C CYS A 26 6.91 -14.90 5.32
N TYR A 27 7.18 -15.13 4.04
CA TYR A 27 6.68 -16.31 3.30
C TYR A 27 7.23 -17.63 3.87
N LYS A 28 8.57 -17.74 4.05
CA LYS A 28 9.18 -18.94 4.67
C LYS A 28 8.65 -19.21 6.07
N PHE A 29 8.30 -18.16 6.80
CA PHE A 29 7.70 -18.24 8.13
C PHE A 29 6.27 -18.82 8.10
N ILE A 30 5.45 -18.40 7.14
CA ILE A 30 4.07 -18.86 6.96
C ILE A 30 4.05 -20.33 6.50
N GLU A 31 4.86 -20.67 5.49
CA GLU A 31 4.96 -22.05 4.96
C GLU A 31 5.42 -23.04 6.05
N ALA A 32 6.43 -22.67 6.85
CA ALA A 32 6.96 -23.53 7.91
C ALA A 32 5.96 -23.84 9.06
N PHE A 33 4.84 -23.11 9.14
CA PHE A 33 3.81 -23.29 10.17
C PHE A 33 2.47 -23.80 9.61
N LEU A 34 2.13 -23.50 8.35
CA LEU A 34 0.92 -24.01 7.71
C LEU A 34 1.09 -25.44 7.18
N ASP A 35 2.27 -25.79 6.65
CA ASP A 35 2.52 -27.11 6.05
C ASP A 35 2.91 -28.19 7.08
N ASP A 36 3.55 -27.78 8.19
CA ASP A 36 3.97 -28.67 9.28
C ASP A 36 3.73 -28.01 10.65
N PRO A 37 2.49 -28.06 11.17
CA PRO A 37 2.16 -27.43 12.44
C PRO A 37 2.94 -28.08 13.59
N PRO A 38 3.49 -27.28 14.53
CA PRO A 38 4.31 -27.81 15.61
C PRO A 38 3.52 -28.81 16.46
N GLN A 39 4.11 -29.99 16.70
CA GLN A 39 3.40 -31.09 17.37
C GLN A 39 3.27 -30.86 18.87
N ASN A 40 4.08 -29.97 19.44
CA ASN A 40 4.04 -29.61 20.85
C ASN A 40 4.58 -28.19 21.12
N ALA A 41 4.34 -27.70 22.33
CA ALA A 41 4.71 -26.34 22.75
C ALA A 41 6.23 -26.08 22.72
N ASN A 42 7.06 -27.09 22.95
CA ASN A 42 8.53 -26.94 22.91
C ASN A 42 9.04 -26.76 21.48
N GLU A 43 8.53 -27.56 20.54
CA GLU A 43 8.86 -27.42 19.13
C GLU A 43 8.41 -26.06 18.59
N ARG A 44 7.22 -25.62 18.98
CA ARG A 44 6.71 -24.28 18.68
C ARG A 44 7.66 -23.19 19.18
N LEU A 45 8.03 -23.24 20.46
CA LEU A 45 8.92 -22.25 21.09
C LEU A 45 10.31 -22.24 20.44
N GLN A 46 10.80 -23.39 20.00
CA GLN A 46 12.11 -23.50 19.34
C GLN A 46 12.09 -22.94 17.92
N ARG A 47 11.03 -23.21 17.15
CA ARG A 47 10.81 -22.57 15.83
C ARG A 47 10.68 -21.05 16.00
N GLU A 48 9.86 -20.59 16.95
CA GLU A 48 9.69 -19.16 17.30
C GLU A 48 11.04 -18.49 17.64
N ARG A 49 11.89 -19.12 18.44
CA ARG A 49 13.23 -18.58 18.79
C ARG A 49 14.16 -18.47 17.59
N THR A 50 14.22 -19.50 16.75
CA THR A 50 15.03 -19.48 15.53
C THR A 50 14.57 -18.34 14.60
N LEU A 51 13.26 -18.13 14.51
CA LEU A 51 12.67 -17.09 13.69
C LEU A 51 12.91 -15.68 14.24
N LEU A 52 12.74 -15.48 15.55
CA LEU A 52 13.12 -14.23 16.22
C LEU A 52 14.61 -13.92 15.98
N HIS A 53 15.47 -14.94 16.08
CA HIS A 53 16.90 -14.79 15.85
C HIS A 53 17.21 -14.38 14.41
N SER A 54 16.59 -15.01 13.40
CA SER A 54 16.74 -14.62 11.99
C SER A 54 16.23 -13.20 11.72
N ALA A 55 15.10 -12.81 12.31
CA ALA A 55 14.55 -11.48 12.17
C ALA A 55 15.41 -10.40 12.86
N THR A 56 16.10 -10.70 13.96
CA THR A 56 17.04 -9.74 14.60
C THR A 56 18.28 -9.40 13.77
N GLN A 57 18.60 -10.21 12.74
CA GLN A 57 19.73 -9.96 11.84
C GLN A 57 19.37 -9.07 10.64
N LEU A 58 18.08 -8.80 10.44
CA LEU A 58 17.60 -7.86 9.43
C LEU A 58 17.47 -6.48 10.09
N SER A 59 17.65 -5.40 9.32
CA SER A 59 17.59 -3.98 9.72
C SER A 59 16.22 -3.56 10.31
N ASP A 60 15.76 -2.30 10.17
CA ASP A 60 14.43 -1.90 10.68
C ASP A 60 13.26 -2.79 10.17
N ASP A 61 13.48 -3.50 9.06
CA ASP A 61 12.72 -4.65 8.55
C ASP A 61 12.57 -5.85 9.50
N GLY A 62 13.63 -6.19 10.22
CA GLY A 62 13.67 -7.29 11.17
C GLY A 62 12.74 -7.08 12.37
N LYS A 63 12.53 -5.82 12.78
CA LYS A 63 11.53 -5.46 13.79
C LYS A 63 10.11 -5.74 13.30
N PHE A 64 9.85 -5.60 12.00
CA PHE A 64 8.55 -5.90 11.42
C PHE A 64 8.29 -7.41 11.41
N CYS A 65 9.24 -8.22 10.93
CA CYS A 65 9.12 -9.68 11.02
C CYS A 65 8.94 -10.14 12.47
N ASN A 66 9.69 -9.59 13.43
CA ASN A 66 9.52 -9.90 14.85
C ASN A 66 8.10 -9.58 15.35
N LYS A 67 7.54 -8.42 15.01
CA LYS A 67 6.17 -8.06 15.39
C LYS A 67 5.10 -8.89 14.69
N PHE A 68 5.31 -9.26 13.42
CA PHE A 68 4.44 -10.18 12.69
C PHE A 68 4.46 -11.56 13.36
N ILE A 69 5.64 -12.06 13.72
CA ILE A 69 5.83 -13.31 14.45
C ILE A 69 5.15 -13.22 15.83
N GLU A 70 5.37 -12.18 16.63
CA GLU A 70 4.73 -12.01 17.95
C GLU A 70 3.20 -11.90 17.87
N ALA A 71 2.66 -11.26 16.83
CA ALA A 71 1.22 -11.14 16.61
C ALA A 71 0.58 -12.44 16.10
N PHE A 72 1.35 -13.29 15.41
CA PHE A 72 0.86 -14.54 14.80
C PHE A 72 1.19 -15.79 15.65
N LEU A 73 2.25 -15.74 16.45
CA LEU A 73 2.77 -16.84 17.27
C LEU A 73 3.24 -16.32 18.64
N GLY A 74 2.68 -16.92 19.70
CA GLY A 74 3.26 -16.85 21.05
C GLY A 74 2.38 -16.32 22.18
N ASN A 75 1.20 -15.72 21.93
CA ASN A 75 0.40 -15.15 23.03
C ASN A 75 -1.04 -15.71 23.12
N PRO A 76 -1.46 -16.24 24.28
CA PRO A 76 -2.88 -16.50 24.55
C PRO A 76 -3.77 -15.24 24.51
N LEU A 77 -3.18 -14.04 24.43
CA LEU A 77 -3.85 -12.73 24.27
C LEU A 77 -3.82 -12.19 22.83
N ARG A 78 -3.66 -13.04 21.81
CA ARG A 78 -3.55 -12.68 20.37
C ARG A 78 -4.47 -11.51 19.97
N ASN A 79 -3.89 -10.33 19.80
CA ASN A 79 -4.59 -9.19 19.22
C ASN A 79 -4.19 -9.05 17.75
N ILE A 80 -4.98 -9.67 16.86
CA ILE A 80 -4.80 -9.58 15.40
C ILE A 80 -4.86 -8.12 14.90
N ASN A 81 -5.35 -7.19 15.72
CA ASN A 81 -5.48 -5.77 15.44
C ASN A 81 -4.43 -4.91 16.16
N GLU A 82 -3.37 -5.53 16.69
CA GLU A 82 -2.28 -4.80 17.35
C GLU A 82 -1.68 -3.76 16.40
N ARG A 83 -1.47 -2.55 16.92
CA ARG A 83 -0.87 -1.45 16.15
C ARG A 83 0.65 -1.56 16.21
N LEU A 84 1.25 -1.74 15.04
CA LEU A 84 2.68 -1.83 14.83
C LEU A 84 3.29 -0.42 14.69
N ILE A 85 4.54 -0.34 14.25
CA ILE A 85 5.19 0.94 14.00
C ILE A 85 4.44 1.67 12.88
N GLY A 86 4.27 2.99 13.03
CA GLY A 86 3.50 3.80 12.09
C GLY A 86 2.00 3.51 12.11
N GLY A 87 1.48 2.86 13.15
CA GLY A 87 0.04 2.61 13.32
C GLY A 87 -0.53 1.48 12.45
N SER A 88 0.29 0.84 11.62
CA SER A 88 -0.08 -0.29 10.76
C SER A 88 -0.54 -1.51 11.57
N THR A 89 -1.29 -2.41 10.95
CA THR A 89 -1.66 -3.73 11.51
C THR A 89 -1.05 -4.84 10.65
N VAL A 90 -1.11 -6.10 11.10
CA VAL A 90 -0.67 -7.24 10.28
C VAL A 90 -1.40 -7.32 8.93
N LEU A 91 -2.66 -6.88 8.86
CA LEU A 91 -3.42 -6.83 7.60
C LEU A 91 -2.88 -5.78 6.62
N HIS A 92 -2.40 -4.63 7.12
CA HIS A 92 -1.74 -3.63 6.27
C HIS A 92 -0.50 -4.20 5.61
N SER A 93 0.28 -4.97 6.36
CA SER A 93 1.50 -5.56 5.83
C SER A 93 1.22 -6.70 4.87
N ALA A 94 0.26 -7.58 5.20
CA ALA A 94 -0.19 -8.62 4.29
C ALA A 94 -0.69 -8.03 2.96
N ALA A 95 -1.33 -6.86 2.98
CA ALA A 95 -1.79 -6.18 1.78
C ALA A 95 -0.67 -5.76 0.81
N GLN A 96 0.57 -5.63 1.31
CA GLN A 96 1.74 -5.33 0.49
C GLN A 96 2.36 -6.58 -0.16
N LEU A 97 2.03 -7.77 0.33
CA LEU A 97 2.49 -9.05 -0.20
C LEU A 97 1.65 -9.48 -1.41
N SER A 98 2.11 -10.47 -2.18
CA SER A 98 1.28 -11.08 -3.23
C SER A 98 0.60 -12.36 -2.70
N ASP A 99 -0.06 -12.27 -1.54
CA ASP A 99 -0.70 -13.39 -0.86
C ASP A 99 -2.15 -13.09 -0.44
N ALA A 100 -3.09 -13.36 -1.34
CA ALA A 100 -4.51 -13.22 -1.04
C ALA A 100 -5.02 -14.29 -0.05
N GLY A 101 -4.29 -15.41 0.11
CA GLY A 101 -4.58 -16.44 1.10
C GLY A 101 -4.37 -15.89 2.51
N MET A 102 -3.25 -15.20 2.74
CA MET A 102 -2.97 -14.52 3.99
C MET A 102 -4.03 -13.45 4.32
N ILE A 103 -4.46 -12.65 3.34
CA ILE A 103 -5.54 -11.68 3.54
C ILE A 103 -6.82 -12.36 4.06
N ARG A 104 -7.24 -13.45 3.40
CA ARG A 104 -8.44 -14.19 3.80
C ARG A 104 -8.31 -14.76 5.20
N LEU A 105 -7.18 -15.41 5.50
CA LEU A 105 -6.91 -15.97 6.82
C LEU A 105 -6.95 -14.90 7.91
N LEU A 106 -6.31 -13.74 7.70
CA LEU A 106 -6.32 -12.66 8.68
C LEU A 106 -7.73 -12.12 8.93
N ILE A 107 -8.54 -11.98 7.89
CA ILE A 107 -9.95 -11.54 8.01
C ILE A 107 -10.78 -12.60 8.77
N GLU A 108 -10.62 -13.88 8.45
CA GLU A 108 -11.28 -15.00 9.15
C GLU A 108 -10.91 -15.04 10.64
N GLU A 109 -9.66 -14.70 10.98
CA GLU A 109 -9.14 -14.61 12.35
C GLU A 109 -9.52 -13.28 13.06
N GLY A 110 -10.38 -12.46 12.45
CA GLY A 110 -10.93 -11.25 13.08
C GLY A 110 -10.12 -9.97 12.88
N ALA A 111 -9.25 -9.91 11.86
CA ALA A 111 -8.59 -8.66 11.49
C ALA A 111 -9.62 -7.60 11.10
N SER A 112 -9.46 -6.41 11.66
CA SER A 112 -10.24 -5.21 11.38
C SER A 112 -9.90 -4.74 9.97
N ILE A 113 -10.74 -5.12 9.02
CA ILE A 113 -10.51 -4.90 7.58
C ILE A 113 -10.35 -3.42 7.20
N ASN A 114 -11.03 -2.53 7.93
CA ASN A 114 -10.98 -1.08 7.73
C ASN A 114 -10.11 -0.37 8.79
N ALA A 115 -9.20 -1.10 9.45
CA ALA A 115 -8.20 -0.46 10.32
C ALA A 115 -7.40 0.57 9.51
N ARG A 116 -7.09 1.70 10.14
CA ARG A 116 -6.34 2.81 9.54
C ARG A 116 -4.95 2.91 10.15
N ASP A 117 -3.93 2.97 9.31
CA ASP A 117 -2.54 3.21 9.72
C ASP A 117 -2.29 4.68 10.12
N GLY A 118 -1.03 5.05 10.34
CA GLY A 118 -0.62 6.41 10.73
C GLY A 118 -0.76 7.48 9.65
N ASN A 119 -1.09 7.09 8.41
CA ASN A 119 -1.49 7.99 7.32
C ASN A 119 -3.01 7.98 7.10
N GLY A 120 -3.74 7.29 7.97
CA GLY A 120 -5.16 7.06 7.81
C GLY A 120 -5.50 6.04 6.72
N GLU A 121 -4.53 5.40 6.10
CA GLU A 121 -4.73 4.46 5.01
C GLU A 121 -5.18 3.09 5.53
N THR A 122 -5.99 2.38 4.76
CA THR A 122 -6.41 1.01 5.07
C THR A 122 -5.57 -0.01 4.29
N ALA A 123 -5.71 -1.30 4.62
CA ALA A 123 -5.11 -2.37 3.80
C ALA A 123 -5.47 -2.27 2.31
N LEU A 124 -6.70 -1.83 1.98
CA LEU A 124 -7.15 -1.64 0.60
C LEU A 124 -6.39 -0.52 -0.13
N HIS A 125 -6.04 0.57 0.57
CA HIS A 125 -5.21 1.64 0.02
C HIS A 125 -3.82 1.12 -0.40
N LEU A 126 -3.20 0.31 0.46
CA LEU A 126 -1.87 -0.24 0.21
C LEU A 126 -1.88 -1.26 -0.94
N ALA A 127 -2.82 -2.20 -0.93
CA ALA A 127 -2.98 -3.18 -2.01
C ALA A 127 -3.29 -2.50 -3.35
N ALA A 128 -4.08 -1.42 -3.32
CA ALA A 128 -4.40 -0.62 -4.50
C ALA A 128 -3.15 0.04 -5.10
N PHE A 129 -2.35 0.73 -4.27
CA PHE A 129 -1.10 1.38 -4.69
C PHE A 129 -0.09 0.37 -5.26
N LEU A 130 0.06 -0.78 -4.62
CA LEU A 130 1.04 -1.81 -4.97
C LEU A 130 0.55 -2.79 -6.04
N GLU A 131 -0.58 -2.49 -6.66
CA GLU A 131 -1.17 -3.27 -7.76
C GLU A 131 -1.41 -4.75 -7.41
N LYS A 132 -1.73 -5.04 -6.14
CA LYS A 132 -1.99 -6.41 -5.67
C LYS A 132 -3.43 -6.81 -5.95
N VAL A 133 -3.74 -7.10 -7.22
CA VAL A 133 -5.10 -7.37 -7.71
C VAL A 133 -5.83 -8.40 -6.84
N GLU A 134 -5.21 -9.55 -6.58
CA GLU A 134 -5.83 -10.64 -5.83
C GLU A 134 -6.09 -10.25 -4.36
N ASN A 135 -5.22 -9.43 -3.77
CA ASN A 135 -5.44 -8.89 -2.42
C ASN A 135 -6.57 -7.86 -2.40
N VAL A 136 -6.64 -6.99 -3.42
CA VAL A 136 -7.74 -6.02 -3.58
C VAL A 136 -9.07 -6.76 -3.67
N GLU A 137 -9.16 -7.80 -4.51
CA GLU A 137 -10.34 -8.65 -4.61
C GLU A 137 -10.68 -9.35 -3.28
N ALA A 138 -9.69 -9.90 -2.58
CA ALA A 138 -9.89 -10.56 -1.29
C ALA A 138 -10.37 -9.57 -0.21
N LEU A 139 -9.78 -8.38 -0.13
CA LEU A 139 -10.19 -7.32 0.80
C LEU A 139 -11.63 -6.85 0.51
N LEU A 140 -11.97 -6.59 -0.75
CA LEU A 140 -13.31 -6.17 -1.14
C LEU A 140 -14.35 -7.27 -0.81
N LYS A 141 -14.04 -8.53 -1.12
CA LYS A 141 -14.90 -9.68 -0.76
C LYS A 141 -15.06 -9.83 0.75
N GLY A 142 -14.03 -9.48 1.52
CA GLY A 142 -14.06 -9.46 2.98
C GLY A 142 -14.83 -8.27 3.59
N GLY A 143 -15.35 -7.35 2.76
CA GLY A 143 -16.11 -6.19 3.23
C GLY A 143 -15.29 -4.91 3.43
N ALA A 144 -14.12 -4.79 2.79
CA ALA A 144 -13.34 -3.57 2.84
C ALA A 144 -14.15 -2.40 2.23
N GLU A 145 -14.10 -1.24 2.90
CA GLU A 145 -14.72 -0.03 2.41
C GLU A 145 -14.00 0.49 1.15
N VAL A 146 -14.61 0.29 -0.02
CA VAL A 146 -14.05 0.69 -1.33
C VAL A 146 -13.70 2.18 -1.42
N ASN A 147 -14.43 3.01 -0.67
CA ASN A 147 -14.28 4.47 -0.59
C ASN A 147 -13.75 4.94 0.77
N ALA A 148 -13.03 4.10 1.51
CA ALA A 148 -12.37 4.51 2.75
C ALA A 148 -11.48 5.74 2.49
N ILE A 149 -11.40 6.67 3.45
CA ILE A 149 -10.72 7.96 3.26
C ILE A 149 -9.46 8.01 4.13
N SER A 150 -8.31 8.24 3.51
CA SER A 150 -7.03 8.47 4.21
C SER A 150 -6.95 9.84 4.86
N ASP A 151 -5.89 10.12 5.62
CA ASP A 151 -5.71 11.43 6.25
C ASP A 151 -5.51 12.56 5.23
N ASN A 152 -5.09 12.23 4.01
CA ASN A 152 -5.00 13.18 2.91
C ASN A 152 -6.30 13.33 2.11
N GLY A 153 -7.38 12.65 2.52
CA GLY A 153 -8.65 12.65 1.78
C GLY A 153 -8.66 11.70 0.58
N ALA A 154 -7.58 10.97 0.33
CA ALA A 154 -7.50 10.03 -0.79
C ALA A 154 -8.31 8.77 -0.47
N VAL A 155 -9.07 8.30 -1.46
CA VAL A 155 -9.68 6.95 -1.49
C VAL A 155 -8.75 5.94 -2.19
N PRO A 156 -8.91 4.61 -2.02
CA PRO A 156 -8.05 3.61 -2.67
C PRO A 156 -7.88 3.79 -4.17
N LEU A 157 -8.90 4.29 -4.87
CA LEU A 157 -8.84 4.52 -6.31
C LEU A 157 -7.82 5.60 -6.72
N HIS A 158 -7.56 6.63 -5.88
CA HIS A 158 -6.48 7.59 -6.12
C HIS A 158 -5.13 6.87 -6.19
N LEU A 159 -4.90 5.97 -5.23
CA LEU A 159 -3.64 5.24 -5.12
C LEU A 159 -3.49 4.17 -6.20
N ALA A 160 -4.58 3.53 -6.64
CA ALA A 160 -4.55 2.63 -7.79
C ALA A 160 -4.16 3.34 -9.08
N CYS A 161 -4.65 4.56 -9.31
CA CYS A 161 -4.27 5.38 -10.45
C CYS A 161 -2.78 5.77 -10.41
N LEU A 162 -2.23 6.00 -9.22
CA LEU A 162 -0.79 6.21 -9.00
C LEU A 162 0.07 4.97 -9.23
N GLY A 163 -0.42 3.81 -8.80
CA GLY A 163 0.23 2.52 -9.06
C GLY A 163 0.21 2.12 -10.53
N VAL A 164 -0.63 2.74 -11.37
CA VAL A 164 -0.76 2.45 -12.81
C VAL A 164 -1.31 1.04 -13.11
N GLY A 165 -1.88 0.38 -12.10
CA GLY A 165 -2.44 -0.97 -12.21
C GLY A 165 -3.83 -1.00 -12.81
N ILE A 166 -3.92 -1.08 -14.15
CA ILE A 166 -5.19 -1.11 -14.89
C ILE A 166 -6.18 -2.10 -14.29
N LYS A 167 -5.74 -3.33 -14.01
CA LYS A 167 -6.64 -4.36 -13.49
C LYS A 167 -7.18 -4.01 -12.10
N THR A 168 -6.33 -3.47 -11.24
CA THR A 168 -6.72 -2.97 -9.91
C THR A 168 -7.73 -1.83 -10.01
N ILE A 169 -7.50 -0.89 -10.93
CA ILE A 169 -8.43 0.22 -11.21
C ILE A 169 -9.80 -0.33 -11.64
N GLU A 170 -9.83 -1.28 -12.58
CA GLU A 170 -11.08 -1.93 -13.01
C GLU A 170 -11.80 -2.60 -11.84
N VAL A 171 -11.08 -3.36 -11.01
CA VAL A 171 -11.67 -4.04 -9.85
C VAL A 171 -12.31 -3.03 -8.89
N LEU A 172 -11.61 -1.95 -8.56
CA LEU A 172 -12.12 -0.91 -7.67
C LEU A 172 -13.33 -0.17 -8.26
N ILE A 173 -13.30 0.18 -9.55
CA ILE A 173 -14.44 0.82 -10.23
C ILE A 173 -15.66 -0.11 -10.21
N ASN A 174 -15.47 -1.39 -10.55
CA ASN A 174 -16.55 -2.38 -10.53
C ASN A 174 -17.12 -2.61 -9.13
N ALA A 175 -16.31 -2.41 -8.08
CA ALA A 175 -16.73 -2.48 -6.69
C ALA A 175 -17.39 -1.17 -6.17
N GLY A 176 -17.59 -0.15 -7.01
CA GLY A 176 -18.22 1.11 -6.63
C GLY A 176 -17.25 2.19 -6.14
N GLY A 177 -15.97 2.09 -6.54
CA GLY A 177 -14.97 3.12 -6.29
C GLY A 177 -15.35 4.47 -6.89
N ASN A 178 -15.32 5.52 -6.07
CA ASN A 178 -15.72 6.85 -6.47
C ASN A 178 -14.61 7.54 -7.29
N MET A 179 -14.82 7.64 -8.60
CA MET A 179 -13.91 8.32 -9.54
C MET A 179 -13.83 9.84 -9.37
N GLU A 180 -14.78 10.44 -8.66
CA GLU A 180 -14.90 11.89 -8.45
C GLU A 180 -14.64 12.30 -6.99
N ALA A 181 -14.18 11.37 -6.14
CA ALA A 181 -13.83 11.69 -4.76
C ALA A 181 -12.70 12.73 -4.74
N ILE A 182 -12.87 13.82 -4.00
CA ILE A 182 -11.88 14.91 -3.95
C ILE A 182 -11.04 14.79 -2.68
N ASP A 183 -9.73 14.69 -2.85
CA ASP A 183 -8.78 14.70 -1.75
C ASP A 183 -8.52 16.11 -1.18
N LYS A 184 -7.64 16.22 -0.18
CA LYS A 184 -7.28 17.52 0.43
C LYS A 184 -6.51 18.45 -0.51
N PHE A 185 -6.03 17.96 -1.64
CA PHE A 185 -5.33 18.73 -2.67
C PHE A 185 -6.26 19.17 -3.80
N GLY A 186 -7.55 18.84 -3.72
CA GLY A 186 -8.53 19.21 -4.73
C GLY A 186 -8.49 18.30 -5.97
N CYS A 187 -7.91 17.11 -5.85
CA CYS A 187 -7.75 16.16 -6.95
C CYS A 187 -8.64 14.93 -6.76
N SER A 188 -9.18 14.44 -7.87
CA SER A 188 -9.91 13.17 -7.98
C SER A 188 -9.02 12.06 -8.53
N PRO A 189 -9.40 10.78 -8.38
CA PRO A 189 -8.68 9.68 -9.02
C PRO A 189 -8.46 9.87 -10.52
N LEU A 190 -9.39 10.53 -11.23
CA LEU A 190 -9.21 10.83 -12.65
C LEU A 190 -8.10 11.86 -12.91
N ASN A 191 -7.90 12.83 -12.01
CA ASN A 191 -6.77 13.76 -12.10
C ASN A 191 -5.43 13.00 -11.98
N TYR A 192 -5.34 12.03 -11.08
CA TYR A 192 -4.17 11.17 -10.92
C TYR A 192 -3.98 10.24 -12.13
N ALA A 193 -5.06 9.67 -12.67
CA ALA A 193 -5.03 8.84 -13.87
C ALA A 193 -4.47 9.59 -15.09
N LYS A 194 -4.78 10.88 -15.22
CA LYS A 194 -4.31 11.74 -16.32
C LYS A 194 -2.79 11.84 -16.43
N ILE A 195 -2.06 11.63 -15.33
CA ILE A 195 -0.60 11.62 -15.31
C ILE A 195 -0.04 10.50 -16.19
N TYR A 196 -0.79 9.39 -16.34
CA TYR A 196 -0.33 8.18 -17.00
C TYR A 196 -1.15 7.90 -18.28
N PRO A 197 -0.60 8.15 -19.49
CA PRO A 197 -1.32 7.99 -20.75
C PRO A 197 -1.95 6.60 -20.95
N LYS A 198 -1.29 5.57 -20.43
CA LYS A 198 -1.77 4.19 -20.46
C LYS A 198 -3.08 4.01 -19.67
N VAL A 199 -3.20 4.64 -18.51
CA VAL A 199 -4.42 4.59 -17.67
C VAL A 199 -5.51 5.44 -18.31
N THR A 200 -5.18 6.67 -18.74
CA THR A 200 -6.10 7.56 -19.45
C THR A 200 -6.74 6.87 -20.66
N SER A 201 -5.91 6.31 -21.55
CA SER A 201 -6.38 5.59 -22.75
C SER A 201 -7.28 4.40 -22.42
N HIS A 202 -7.03 3.73 -21.30
CA HIS A 202 -7.86 2.61 -20.86
C HIS A 202 -9.22 3.10 -20.34
N LEU A 203 -9.24 4.12 -19.48
CA LEU A 203 -10.47 4.69 -18.93
C LEU A 203 -11.36 5.29 -20.05
N GLU A 204 -10.77 5.96 -21.04
CA GLU A 204 -11.50 6.46 -22.22
C GLU A 204 -12.15 5.32 -23.02
N LYS A 205 -11.45 4.19 -23.21
CA LYS A 205 -12.03 2.99 -23.85
C LYS A 205 -13.19 2.39 -23.06
N LYS A 206 -13.24 2.63 -21.75
CA LYS A 206 -14.36 2.25 -20.87
C LYS A 206 -15.48 3.29 -20.85
N GLY A 207 -15.37 4.37 -21.64
CA GLY A 207 -16.37 5.43 -21.74
C GLY A 207 -16.26 6.49 -20.64
N VAL A 208 -15.18 6.51 -19.85
CA VAL A 208 -14.94 7.58 -18.89
C VAL A 208 -14.52 8.85 -19.64
N ASN A 209 -15.21 9.95 -19.39
CA ASN A 209 -14.89 11.24 -20.01
C ASN A 209 -13.64 11.85 -19.37
N MET A 210 -12.47 11.52 -19.92
CA MET A 210 -11.20 12.11 -19.46
C MET A 210 -10.95 13.51 -20.03
N ARG A 211 -11.70 13.98 -21.02
CA ARG A 211 -11.42 15.28 -21.67
C ARG A 211 -11.64 16.45 -20.72
N ASP A 212 -12.72 16.40 -19.95
CA ASP A 212 -13.13 17.49 -19.05
C ASP A 212 -12.45 17.46 -17.69
N VAL A 213 -11.70 16.40 -17.37
CA VAL A 213 -10.94 16.27 -16.13
C VAL A 213 -9.81 17.31 -16.14
N PRO A 214 -9.75 18.28 -15.21
CA PRO A 214 -8.71 19.29 -15.24
C PRO A 214 -7.32 18.66 -15.01
N PRO A 215 -6.25 19.13 -15.67
CA PRO A 215 -4.90 18.72 -15.32
C PRO A 215 -4.52 19.18 -13.91
N MET A 216 -3.64 18.42 -13.25
CA MET A 216 -3.13 18.78 -11.94
C MET A 216 -2.11 19.93 -12.04
N TYR A 217 -2.28 20.97 -11.23
CA TYR A 217 -1.35 22.10 -11.16
C TYR A 217 -0.97 22.42 -9.70
N GLY A 218 0.25 22.90 -9.47
CA GLY A 218 0.69 23.42 -8.17
C GLY A 218 0.76 22.36 -7.06
N LYS A 219 0.05 22.58 -5.94
CA LYS A 219 0.07 21.75 -4.72
C LYS A 219 -0.27 20.27 -4.96
N ALA A 220 -1.04 19.97 -5.99
CA ALA A 220 -1.39 18.60 -6.37
C ALA A 220 -0.18 17.80 -6.91
N ASN A 221 0.70 18.46 -7.67
CA ASN A 221 1.93 17.82 -8.15
C ASN A 221 2.92 17.59 -7.00
N GLU A 222 2.97 18.52 -6.04
CA GLU A 222 3.71 18.34 -4.80
C GLU A 222 3.17 17.15 -3.98
N ALA A 223 1.84 16.97 -3.94
CA ALA A 223 1.21 15.85 -3.24
C ALA A 223 1.56 14.49 -3.85
N VAL A 224 1.47 14.34 -5.18
CA VAL A 224 1.90 13.11 -5.87
C VAL A 224 3.37 12.84 -5.59
N LYS A 225 4.21 13.88 -5.70
CA LYS A 225 5.64 13.78 -5.42
C LYS A 225 5.89 13.33 -3.98
N GLU A 226 5.22 13.94 -3.01
CA GLU A 226 5.33 13.59 -1.59
C GLU A 226 4.89 12.14 -1.33
N ILE A 227 3.78 11.69 -1.92
CA ILE A 227 3.29 10.31 -1.78
C ILE A 227 4.30 9.32 -2.37
N MET A 228 4.86 9.61 -3.55
CA MET A 228 5.85 8.75 -4.21
C MET A 228 7.19 8.72 -3.46
N GLU A 229 7.69 9.87 -3.02
CA GLU A 229 8.93 9.99 -2.24
C GLU A 229 8.84 9.25 -0.90
N ARG A 230 7.73 9.40 -0.18
CA ARG A 230 7.48 8.68 1.09
C ARG A 230 7.48 7.16 0.91
N ARG A 231 7.06 6.68 -0.26
CA ARG A 231 6.94 5.26 -0.59
C ARG A 231 8.20 4.67 -1.21
N GLY A 232 9.26 5.46 -1.42
CA GLY A 232 10.51 5.00 -2.00
C GLY A 232 10.41 4.54 -3.47
N THR A 233 9.31 4.90 -4.15
CA THR A 233 9.17 4.65 -5.59
C THR A 233 9.94 5.71 -6.37
N LYS A 234 10.56 5.32 -7.48
CA LYS A 234 11.30 6.26 -8.33
C LYS A 234 10.29 7.28 -8.87
N VAL A 235 10.40 8.53 -8.42
CA VAL A 235 9.59 9.66 -8.90
C VAL A 235 9.77 9.69 -10.42
N VAL A 236 8.68 9.44 -11.18
CA VAL A 236 8.64 9.84 -12.60
C VAL A 236 8.97 11.32 -12.57
N SER A 237 10.09 11.71 -13.18
CA SER A 237 10.61 13.06 -12.96
C SER A 237 9.54 14.06 -13.38
N LEU A 238 9.47 15.21 -12.71
CA LEU A 238 8.57 16.29 -13.14
C LEU A 238 8.82 16.63 -14.61
N ASP A 239 10.05 16.49 -15.08
CA ASP A 239 10.44 16.64 -16.48
C ASP A 239 9.80 15.58 -17.38
N GLU A 240 9.73 14.30 -16.97
CA GLU A 240 9.05 13.23 -17.71
C GLU A 240 7.52 13.43 -17.73
N ILE A 241 6.92 13.87 -16.61
CA ILE A 241 5.48 14.18 -16.56
C ILE A 241 5.15 15.42 -17.41
N GLU A 242 5.97 16.48 -17.33
CA GLU A 242 5.81 17.68 -18.15
C GLU A 242 6.06 17.38 -19.64
N GLU A 243 7.06 16.57 -19.99
CA GLU A 243 7.36 16.17 -21.37
C GLU A 243 6.24 15.31 -21.97
N ILE A 244 5.68 14.37 -21.20
CA ILE A 244 4.49 13.60 -21.59
C ILE A 244 3.31 14.55 -21.87
N LEU A 245 3.01 15.49 -20.97
CA LEU A 245 1.90 16.42 -21.12
C LEU A 245 2.14 17.51 -22.20
N LEU A 246 3.40 17.88 -22.47
CA LEU A 246 3.79 18.83 -23.52
C LEU A 246 3.78 18.19 -24.92
N SER A 247 4.15 16.91 -25.04
CA SER A 247 4.13 16.17 -26.31
C SER A 247 2.72 15.94 -26.89
N GLU A 248 1.68 15.96 -26.03
CA GLU A 248 0.28 15.87 -26.46
C GLU A 248 -0.27 17.20 -27.00
N LYS A 249 0.25 18.35 -26.54
CA LYS A 249 -0.13 19.68 -27.06
C LYS A 249 0.34 19.92 -28.50
N THR A 250 1.43 19.29 -28.93
CA THR A 250 1.95 19.41 -30.30
C THR A 250 1.21 18.48 -31.27
N SER A 251 0.70 17.34 -30.81
CA SER A 251 -0.07 16.39 -31.64
C SER A 251 -1.52 16.81 -31.90
N GLN A 252 -2.08 17.76 -31.14
CA GLN A 252 -3.43 18.32 -31.38
C GLN A 252 -3.42 19.62 -32.21
N LYS A 253 -2.24 20.07 -32.67
CA LYS A 253 -2.07 21.27 -33.52
C LYS A 253 -1.56 20.98 -34.94
N GLY A 254 -1.46 19.70 -35.32
CA GLY A 254 -1.03 19.24 -36.65
C GLY A 254 -2.18 18.78 -37.51
#